data_AF-A0A0S7YIU7-F1
#
_entry.id   AF-A0A0S7YIU7-F1
#
_cell.length_a   1.000
_cell.length_b   1.000
_cell.length_c   1.000
_cell.angle_alpha   90.00
_cell.angle_beta   90.00
_cell.angle_gamma   90.00
#
_symmetry.space_group_name_H-M   'P 1'
#
loop_
_entity.id
_entity.type
_entity.pdbx_description
1 polymer ?
#
loop_
_entity_poly.entity_id
_entity_poly.type
_entity_poly.pdbx_seq_one_letter_code
_entity_poly.pdbx_strand_id
1 'polypeptide(L)'
;MKMFRATALFLACGAISTVRFEMTREGLQECEARILIEKALYDNALDAELTTRCQTLLDERQRCLRGAWFGAWNYYSGAALAGRPEQLFTLAAEVAAKRVAPARPQPK
;
A
#
# COMPACT_ATOMS: atom_id res chain seq x y z
N MET A 1 -40.35 33.16 21.02
CA MET A 1 -39.83 32.65 19.74
C MET A 1 -38.33 32.45 19.87
N LYS A 2 -37.85 31.21 19.98
CA LYS A 2 -36.41 30.91 20.09
C LYS A 2 -35.83 30.79 18.68
N MET A 3 -35.00 31.76 18.31
CA MET A 3 -34.25 31.80 17.06
C MET A 3 -33.19 30.69 17.10
N PHE A 4 -33.38 29.64 16.30
CA PHE A 4 -32.50 28.48 16.23
C PHE A 4 -31.15 28.87 15.60
N ARG A 5 -30.07 28.39 16.22
CA ARG A 5 -28.67 28.61 15.84
C ARG A 5 -28.41 28.22 14.38
N ALA A 6 -28.10 29.20 13.53
CA ALA A 6 -27.66 29.01 12.16
C ALA A 6 -26.12 28.90 12.01
N THR A 7 -25.40 28.52 13.08
CA THR A 7 -23.91 28.52 13.06
C THR A 7 -23.30 27.12 12.94
N ALA A 8 -24.10 26.05 12.95
CA ALA A 8 -23.60 24.67 12.87
C ALA A 8 -23.73 24.02 11.48
N LEU A 9 -24.40 24.67 10.52
CA LEU A 9 -24.67 24.05 9.21
C LEU A 9 -23.52 24.20 8.19
N PHE A 10 -22.54 25.09 8.44
CA PHE A 10 -21.43 25.31 7.50
C PHE A 10 -20.26 24.34 7.70
N LEU A 11 -20.15 23.66 8.85
CA LEU A 11 -19.10 22.66 9.09
C LEU A 11 -19.31 21.34 8.33
N ALA A 12 -20.46 21.15 7.69
CA ALA A 12 -20.79 19.93 6.96
C ALA A 12 -20.25 19.90 5.51
N CYS A 13 -19.65 21.00 5.02
CA CYS A 13 -18.99 21.04 3.70
C CYS A 13 -17.48 21.22 3.86
N GLY A 14 -16.84 20.28 4.55
CA GLY A 14 -15.37 20.19 4.62
C GLY A 14 -14.76 19.83 3.26
N ALA A 15 -13.43 19.74 3.19
CA ALA A 15 -12.77 19.21 2.00
C ALA A 15 -13.21 17.76 1.76
N ILE A 16 -13.96 17.53 0.68
CA ILE A 16 -14.40 16.19 0.27
C ILE A 16 -13.39 15.65 -0.73
N SER A 17 -12.85 14.47 -0.47
CA SER A 17 -11.96 13.81 -1.42
C SER A 17 -12.71 13.38 -2.68
N THR A 18 -11.98 13.28 -3.78
CA THR A 18 -12.51 12.71 -5.02
C THR A 18 -12.17 11.24 -5.07
N VAL A 19 -12.96 10.45 -5.82
CA VAL A 19 -12.66 9.03 -6.06
C VAL A 19 -11.24 8.85 -6.61
N ARG A 20 -10.82 9.70 -7.55
CA ARG A 20 -9.45 9.65 -8.10
C ARG A 20 -8.38 9.93 -7.04
N PHE A 21 -8.66 10.83 -6.10
CA PHE A 21 -7.74 11.11 -5.00
C PHE A 21 -7.60 9.89 -4.09
N GLU A 22 -8.70 9.25 -3.71
CA GLU A 22 -8.64 8.05 -2.87
C GLU A 22 -7.93 6.89 -3.57
N MET A 23 -8.19 6.66 -4.86
CA MET A 23 -7.46 5.67 -5.65
C MET A 23 -5.95 5.94 -5.68
N THR A 24 -5.55 7.22 -5.80
CA THR A 24 -4.14 7.62 -5.77
C THR A 24 -3.54 7.38 -4.40
N ARG A 25 -4.28 7.71 -3.33
CA ARG A 25 -3.84 7.52 -1.94
C ARG A 25 -3.65 6.05 -1.59
N GLU A 26 -4.56 5.18 -2.01
CA GLU A 26 -4.44 3.73 -1.84
C GLU A 26 -3.24 3.17 -2.61
N GLY A 27 -3.06 3.58 -3.87
CA GLY A 27 -1.89 3.20 -4.66
C GLY A 27 -0.57 3.62 -4.00
N LEU A 28 -0.52 4.81 -3.40
CA LEU A 28 0.64 5.28 -2.65
C LEU A 28 0.94 4.39 -1.44
N GLN A 29 -0.08 3.99 -0.68
CA GLN A 29 0.08 3.10 0.48
C GLN A 29 0.63 1.72 0.06
N GLU A 30 0.13 1.17 -1.05
CA GLU A 30 0.69 -0.07 -1.62
C GLU A 30 2.15 0.09 -2.03
N CYS A 31 2.52 1.23 -2.63
CA CYS A 31 3.91 1.51 -2.98
C CYS A 31 4.83 1.52 -1.75
N GLU A 32 4.42 2.20 -0.67
CA GLU A 32 5.20 2.25 0.57
C GLU A 32 5.37 0.86 1.20
N ALA A 33 4.28 0.07 1.26
CA ALA A 33 4.33 -1.30 1.77
C ALA A 33 5.30 -2.19 0.96
N ARG A 34 5.27 -2.07 -0.37
CA ARG A 34 6.20 -2.77 -1.27
C ARG A 34 7.66 -2.35 -1.01
N ILE A 35 7.94 -1.05 -0.93
CA ILE A 35 9.29 -0.53 -0.70
C ILE A 35 9.85 -1.03 0.64
N LEU A 36 9.02 -1.08 1.68
CA LEU A 36 9.40 -1.60 2.98
C LEU A 36 9.87 -3.06 2.91
N ILE A 37 9.12 -3.91 2.19
CA ILE A 37 9.46 -5.33 1.98
C ILE A 37 10.72 -5.45 1.13
N GLU A 38 10.79 -4.76 -0.02
CA GLU A 38 11.93 -4.79 -0.94
C GLU A 38 13.22 -4.37 -0.24
N LYS A 39 13.15 -3.32 0.61
CA LYS A 39 14.30 -2.87 1.39
C LYS A 39 14.76 -3.93 2.39
N ALA A 40 13.83 -4.59 3.09
CA ALA A 40 14.17 -5.64 4.03
C ALA A 40 14.80 -6.87 3.35
N LEU A 41 14.33 -7.22 2.13
CA LEU A 41 14.93 -8.26 1.30
C LEU A 41 16.34 -7.86 0.84
N TYR A 42 16.50 -6.64 0.33
CA TYR A 42 17.80 -6.11 -0.12
C TYR A 42 18.82 -6.07 1.03
N ASP A 43 18.39 -5.66 2.21
CA ASP A 43 19.21 -5.59 3.42
C ASP A 43 19.48 -6.99 4.04
N ASN A 44 18.91 -8.08 3.49
CA ASN A 44 18.93 -9.44 4.05
C ASN A 44 18.50 -9.48 5.54
N ALA A 45 17.50 -8.67 5.90
CA ALA A 45 17.11 -8.42 7.28
C ALA A 45 16.04 -9.40 7.83
N LEU A 46 15.75 -10.48 7.10
CA LEU A 46 14.63 -11.39 7.36
C LEU A 46 15.11 -12.84 7.47
N ASP A 47 14.36 -13.66 8.20
CA ASP A 47 14.55 -15.11 8.19
C ASP A 47 14.21 -15.73 6.81
N ALA A 48 14.69 -16.96 6.57
CA ALA A 48 14.56 -17.61 5.26
C ALA A 48 13.09 -17.85 4.84
N GLU A 49 12.21 -18.15 5.81
CA GLU A 49 10.80 -18.40 5.55
C GLU A 49 10.09 -17.12 5.11
N LEU A 50 10.25 -16.03 5.87
CA LEU A 50 9.65 -14.74 5.56
C LEU A 50 10.24 -14.14 4.28
N THR A 51 11.54 -14.33 4.04
CA THR A 51 12.20 -13.97 2.78
C THR A 51 11.50 -14.62 1.59
N THR A 52 11.26 -15.94 1.68
CA THR A 52 10.61 -16.71 0.60
C THR A 52 9.17 -16.25 0.35
N ARG A 53 8.40 -16.02 1.42
CA ARG A 53 7.03 -15.48 1.33
C ARG A 53 7.00 -14.10 0.68
N CYS A 54 7.90 -13.20 1.10
CA CYS A 54 8.02 -11.85 0.54
C CYS A 54 8.38 -11.88 -0.94
N GLN A 55 9.39 -12.66 -1.32
CA GLN A 55 9.80 -12.77 -2.72
C GLN A 55 8.68 -13.34 -3.59
N THR A 56 7.98 -14.37 -3.11
CA THR A 56 6.88 -15.00 -3.85
C THR A 56 5.76 -14.00 -4.14
N LEU A 57 5.35 -13.23 -3.13
CA LEU A 57 4.31 -12.21 -3.28
C LEU A 57 4.73 -11.13 -4.30
N LEU A 58 5.97 -10.64 -4.22
CA LEU A 58 6.47 -9.60 -5.13
C LEU A 58 6.59 -10.11 -6.57
N ASP A 59 7.07 -11.34 -6.75
CA ASP A 59 7.18 -11.98 -8.06
C ASP A 59 5.80 -12.14 -8.72
N GLU A 60 4.79 -12.59 -7.97
CA GLU A 60 3.43 -12.73 -8.46
C GLU A 60 2.84 -11.39 -8.90
N ARG A 61 3.05 -10.32 -8.11
CA ARG A 61 2.65 -8.96 -8.48
C ARG A 61 3.35 -8.52 -9.77
N GLN A 62 4.66 -8.76 -9.89
CA GLN A 62 5.43 -8.38 -11.07
C GLN A 62 4.99 -9.16 -12.32
N ARG A 63 4.64 -10.45 -12.19
CA ARG A 63 4.07 -11.25 -13.29
C ARG A 63 2.74 -10.67 -13.78
N CYS A 64 1.90 -10.19 -12.86
CA CYS A 64 0.63 -9.57 -13.22
C CYS A 64 0.80 -8.23 -13.93
N LEU A 65 1.71 -7.38 -13.44
CA LEU A 65 2.05 -6.11 -14.09
C LEU A 65 2.64 -6.33 -15.49
N ARG A 66 3.50 -7.34 -15.64
CA ARG A 66 4.04 -7.74 -16.94
C ARG A 66 2.93 -8.19 -17.90
N GLY A 67 1.96 -8.98 -17.42
CA GLY A 67 0.81 -9.41 -18.22
C GLY A 67 -0.04 -8.23 -18.72
N ALA A 68 -0.24 -7.22 -17.88
CA ALA A 68 -0.97 -6.01 -18.25
C ALA A 68 -0.29 -5.21 -19.38
N TRP A 69 1.04 -5.21 -19.42
CA TRP A 69 1.83 -4.52 -20.44
C TRP A 69 1.60 -5.10 -21.85
N PHE A 70 1.24 -6.38 -21.96
CA PHE A 70 0.95 -7.04 -23.24
C PHE A 70 -0.54 -6.92 -23.67
N GLY A 71 -1.24 -5.87 -23.24
CA GLY A 71 -2.58 -5.54 -23.72
C GLY A 71 -3.73 -6.24 -22.98
N ALA A 72 -3.45 -6.96 -21.91
CA ALA A 72 -4.47 -7.59 -21.07
C ALA A 72 -4.96 -6.60 -20.00
N TRP A 73 -5.72 -5.56 -20.37
CA TRP A 73 -6.38 -4.68 -19.38
C TRP A 73 -7.31 -5.47 -18.44
N ASN A 74 -7.87 -6.58 -18.96
CA ASN A 74 -8.61 -7.59 -18.20
C ASN A 74 -7.81 -8.24 -17.06
N TYR A 75 -6.47 -8.20 -17.10
CA TYR A 75 -5.59 -8.67 -16.03
C TYR A 75 -5.52 -7.67 -14.87
N TYR A 76 -5.76 -6.38 -15.14
CA TYR A 76 -5.88 -5.32 -14.13
C TYR A 76 -7.30 -5.26 -13.55
N SER A 77 -8.32 -5.43 -14.41
CA SER A 77 -9.74 -5.34 -14.02
C SER A 77 -10.34 -6.65 -13.51
N GLY A 78 -9.66 -7.79 -13.68
CA GLY A 78 -10.15 -9.11 -13.29
C GLY A 78 -9.19 -9.85 -12.36
N ALA A 79 -9.60 -10.02 -11.10
CA ALA A 79 -9.13 -10.99 -10.11
C ALA A 79 -7.63 -11.04 -9.72
N ALA A 80 -6.69 -10.57 -10.55
CA ALA A 80 -5.26 -10.75 -10.31
C ALA A 80 -4.67 -9.73 -9.31
N LEU A 81 -5.35 -8.64 -8.98
CA LEU A 81 -4.92 -7.72 -7.91
C LEU A 81 -5.97 -7.53 -6.82
N ALA A 82 -7.22 -7.95 -7.04
CA ALA A 82 -8.26 -7.88 -6.03
C ALA A 82 -7.91 -8.79 -4.83
N GLY A 83 -7.88 -8.24 -3.61
CA GLY A 83 -7.51 -8.96 -2.37
C GLY A 83 -6.01 -9.07 -2.08
N ARG A 84 -5.13 -8.80 -3.05
CA ARG A 84 -3.67 -8.79 -2.82
C ARG A 84 -3.13 -7.59 -2.00
N PRO A 85 -3.79 -6.42 -1.93
CA PRO A 85 -3.37 -5.37 -1.03
C PRO A 85 -3.36 -5.82 0.44
N GLU A 86 -4.35 -6.62 0.85
CA GLU A 86 -4.41 -7.16 2.22
C GLU A 86 -3.20 -8.06 2.52
N GLN A 87 -2.84 -8.94 1.59
CA GLN A 87 -1.65 -9.79 1.71
C GLN A 87 -0.36 -8.95 1.79
N LEU A 88 -0.27 -7.89 0.97
CA LEU A 88 0.85 -6.97 0.97
C LEU A 88 0.98 -6.24 2.31
N PHE A 89 -0.12 -5.69 2.83
CA PHE A 89 -0.11 -4.99 4.12
C PHE A 89 0.15 -5.93 5.30
N THR A 90 -0.40 -7.14 5.28
CA THR A 90 -0.15 -8.17 6.31
C THR A 90 1.32 -8.53 6.35
N LEU A 91 1.92 -8.80 5.18
CA LEU A 91 3.32 -9.16 5.09
C LEU A 91 4.24 -7.99 5.41
N ALA A 92 3.87 -6.77 5.01
CA ALA A 92 4.59 -5.55 5.38
C ALA A 92 4.56 -5.32 6.91
N ALA A 93 3.44 -5.61 7.57
CA ALA A 93 3.34 -5.55 9.03
C ALA A 93 4.26 -6.59 9.71
N GLU A 94 4.27 -7.83 9.22
CA GLU A 94 5.19 -8.87 9.71
C GLU A 94 6.67 -8.47 9.51
N VAL A 95 7.02 -7.94 8.33
CA VAL A 95 8.36 -7.44 8.03
C VAL A 95 8.72 -6.28 8.94
N ALA A 96 7.83 -5.32 9.15
CA ALA A 96 8.07 -4.18 10.04
C ALA A 96 8.30 -4.62 11.49
N ALA A 97 7.59 -5.65 11.95
CA ALA A 97 7.75 -6.20 13.30
C ALA A 97 9.08 -6.95 13.50
N LYS A 98 9.58 -7.64 12.46
CA LYS A 98 10.81 -8.43 12.53
C LYS A 98 12.07 -7.66 12.12
N ARG A 99 11.92 -6.62 11.30
CA ARG A 99 13.05 -5.82 10.83
C ARG A 99 13.66 -5.06 12.01
N VAL A 100 14.95 -5.28 12.24
CA VAL A 100 15.76 -4.38 13.05
C VAL A 100 15.87 -3.06 12.28
N ALA A 101 15.26 -1.99 12.78
CA ALA A 101 15.28 -0.68 12.12
C ALA A 101 16.75 -0.25 11.91
N PRO A 102 17.19 0.04 10.68
CA PRO A 102 18.49 0.67 10.50
C PRO A 102 18.41 2.06 11.12
N ALA A 103 19.47 2.46 11.83
CA ALA A 103 19.58 3.81 12.38
C ALA A 103 19.29 4.83 11.26
N ARG A 104 18.38 5.79 11.52
CA ARG A 104 18.11 6.88 10.58
C ARG A 104 19.47 7.54 10.26
N PRO A 105 19.95 7.54 9.01
CA PRO A 105 21.15 8.29 8.68
C PRO A 105 20.85 9.76 8.96
N GLN A 106 21.62 10.34 9.89
CA GLN A 106 21.53 11.77 10.17
C GLN A 106 21.86 12.53 8.89
N PRO A 107 21.09 13.57 8.52
CA PRO A 107 21.47 14.43 7.41
C PRO A 107 22.88 14.98 7.70
N LYS A 108 23.76 14.92 6.70
CA LYS A 108 25.06 15.59 6.76
C LYS A 108 24.87 17.10 6.79
#